data_AF-A0A2V9AVG6-F1
#
_entry.id   AF-A0A2V9AVG6-F1
#
_cell.length_a   1.000
_cell.length_b   1.000
_cell.length_c   1.000
_cell.angle_alpha   90.00
_cell.angle_beta   90.00
_cell.angle_gamma   90.00
#
_symmetry.space_group_name_H-M   'P 1'
#
loop_
_entity.id
_entity.type
_entity.pdbx_description
1 polymer ?
#
loop_
_entity_poly.entity_id
_entity_poly.type
_entity_poly.pdbx_seq_one_letter_code
_entity_poly.pdbx_strand_id
1 'polypeptide(L)' 'MAAAQEKADASASAGQQAKRPRPKIGIALEGGGALGLAHIGVLEWFEEHRIPVDYIAGTSMGG' A
#
# COMPACT_ATOMS: atom_id res chain seq x y z
N MET A 1 -52.64 -26.44 -3.02
CA MET A 1 -51.59 -26.70 -4.03
C MET A 1 -50.74 -25.44 -4.12
N ALA A 2 -49.65 -25.39 -3.36
CA ALA A 2 -48.70 -24.28 -3.32
C ALA A 2 -47.32 -24.88 -3.60
N ALA A 3 -46.74 -24.55 -4.75
CA ALA A 3 -45.34 -24.72 -5.06
C ALA A 3 -44.90 -23.35 -5.60
N ALA A 4 -44.37 -22.48 -4.74
CA ALA A 4 -42.96 -22.43 -4.34
C ALA A 4 -42.08 -21.81 -5.44
N GLN A 5 -41.91 -20.50 -5.27
CA GLN A 5 -40.72 -19.70 -5.55
C GLN A 5 -40.03 -19.84 -6.91
N GLU A 6 -40.38 -18.86 -7.76
CA GLU A 6 -39.58 -18.37 -8.87
C GLU A 6 -38.15 -18.03 -8.42
N LYS A 7 -37.19 -18.52 -9.20
CA LYS A 7 -35.75 -18.48 -8.98
C LYS A 7 -35.22 -17.08 -8.63
N ALA A 8 -34.97 -16.87 -7.35
CA ALA A 8 -34.00 -15.89 -6.86
C ALA A 8 -32.70 -16.62 -6.57
N ASP A 9 -31.81 -16.74 -7.56
CA ASP A 9 -30.35 -16.81 -7.36
C ASP A 9 -29.62 -16.81 -8.71
N ALA A 10 -29.47 -15.63 -9.31
CA ALA A 10 -28.68 -15.47 -10.54
C ALA A 10 -27.72 -14.26 -10.46
N SER A 11 -27.23 -13.95 -9.25
CA SER A 11 -26.13 -12.98 -9.08
C SER A 11 -24.98 -13.49 -8.22
N ALA A 12 -24.98 -14.74 -7.77
CA ALA A 12 -23.93 -15.32 -6.94
C ALA A 12 -22.83 -15.99 -7.79
N SER A 13 -22.09 -15.24 -8.61
CA SER A 13 -20.76 -15.70 -9.09
C SER A 13 -19.86 -14.64 -9.75
N ALA A 14 -20.20 -13.35 -9.73
CA ALA A 14 -19.21 -12.31 -10.07
C ALA A 14 -18.28 -12.12 -8.86
N GLY A 15 -17.18 -12.88 -8.88
CA GLY A 15 -16.23 -13.07 -7.78
C GLY A 15 -15.92 -11.81 -6.98
N GLN A 16 -16.23 -11.90 -5.68
CA GLN A 16 -15.56 -11.12 -4.65
C GLN A 16 -14.07 -11.47 -4.68
N GLN A 17 -13.31 -10.82 -5.55
CA GLN A 17 -11.88 -10.68 -5.33
C GLN A 17 -11.75 -9.83 -4.07
N ALA A 18 -11.66 -10.50 -2.92
CA ALA A 18 -11.39 -9.86 -1.64
C ALA A 18 -10.23 -8.90 -1.86
N LYS A 19 -10.53 -7.60 -1.74
CA LYS A 19 -9.63 -6.49 -2.03
C LYS A 19 -8.44 -6.62 -1.08
N ARG A 20 -7.42 -7.39 -1.49
CA ARG A 20 -6.24 -7.62 -0.64
C ARG A 20 -5.65 -6.24 -0.36
N PRO A 21 -5.43 -5.90 0.92
CA PRO A 21 -4.88 -4.61 1.26
C PRO A 21 -3.55 -4.44 0.53
N ARG A 22 -3.26 -3.22 0.07
CA ARG A 22 -1.98 -2.93 -0.58
C ARG A 22 -0.85 -3.33 0.38
N PRO A 23 0.26 -3.89 -0.14
CA PRO A 23 1.46 -4.08 0.66
C PRO A 23 1.86 -2.76 1.30
N LYS A 24 2.26 -2.81 2.57
CA LYS A 24 2.81 -1.64 3.24
C LYS A 24 4.30 -1.53 2.93
N ILE A 25 4.77 -0.33 2.63
CA ILE A 25 6.16 -0.06 2.25
C ILE A 25 6.81 0.76 3.36
N GLY A 26 7.88 0.22 3.93
CA GLY A 26 8.69 0.90 4.93
C GLY A 26 10.08 1.20 4.40
N ILE A 27 10.60 2.40 4.66
CA ILE A 27 11.96 2.81 4.28
C ILE A 27 12.78 3.02 5.56
N ALA A 28 13.99 2.44 5.58
CA ALA A 28 14.96 2.64 6.66
C ALA A 28 16.11 3.51 6.15
N LEU A 29 16.25 4.69 6.73
CA LEU A 29 17.28 5.67 6.40
C LEU A 29 18.47 5.53 7.35
N GLU A 30 19.63 5.26 6.76
CA GLU A 30 20.90 5.22 7.48
C GLU A 30 21.26 6.62 8.01
N GLY A 31 21.90 6.69 9.19
CA GLY A 31 22.48 7.94 9.68
C GLY A 31 23.73 8.35 8.88
N GLY A 32 23.95 9.65 8.69
CA GLY A 32 25.09 10.10 7.85
C GLY A 32 25.50 11.57 8.04
N GLY A 33 25.07 12.23 9.10
CA GLY A 33 25.37 13.65 9.33
C GLY A 33 24.90 14.54 8.16
N ALA A 34 25.78 15.41 7.68
CA ALA A 34 25.50 16.28 6.51
C ALA A 34 25.24 15.51 5.20
N LEU A 35 25.76 14.28 5.06
CA LEU A 35 25.53 13.44 3.89
C LEU A 35 24.15 12.76 3.90
N GLY A 36 23.44 12.79 5.03
CA GLY A 36 22.06 12.28 5.14
C GLY A 36 21.07 12.99 4.21
N LEU A 37 21.40 14.21 3.73
CA LEU A 37 20.62 14.92 2.73
C LEU A 37 20.52 14.16 1.39
N ALA A 38 21.44 13.23 1.11
CA ALA A 38 21.35 12.37 -0.07
C ALA A 38 20.05 11.53 -0.09
N HIS A 39 19.46 11.24 1.08
CA HIS A 39 18.20 10.51 1.19
C HIS A 39 17.00 11.28 0.62
N ILE A 40 17.08 12.61 0.50
CA ILE A 40 16.01 13.44 -0.07
C ILE A 40 15.72 13.02 -1.52
N GLY A 41 16.75 12.81 -2.33
CA GLY A 41 16.56 12.38 -3.72
C GLY A 41 15.88 11.01 -3.84
N VAL A 42 16.06 10.13 -2.85
CA VAL A 42 15.33 8.86 -2.79
C VAL A 42 13.85 9.12 -2.54
N LEU A 43 13.50 9.99 -1.58
CA LEU A 43 12.10 10.33 -1.29
C LEU A 43 11.43 11.03 -2.48
N GLU A 44 12.12 11.95 -3.15
CA GLU A 44 11.65 12.60 -4.38
C GLU A 44 11.36 11.58 -5.49
N TRP A 45 12.22 10.57 -5.65
CA TRP A 45 11.99 9.49 -6.62
C TRP A 45 10.71 8.69 -6.31
N PHE A 46 10.46 8.38 -5.03
CA PHE A 46 9.22 7.70 -4.62
C PHE A 46 7.98 8.55 -4.94
N GLU A 47 8.04 9.87 -4.71
CA GLU A 47 6.96 10.80 -5.02
C GLU A 47 6.69 10.88 -6.52
N GLU A 48 7.73 11.07 -7.35
CA GLU A 48 7.63 11.14 -8.81
C GLU A 48 6.99 9.87 -9.39
N HIS A 49 7.32 8.70 -8.84
CA HIS A 49 6.81 7.41 -9.30
C HIS A 49 5.50 7.01 -8.61
N ARG A 50 4.95 7.86 -7.73
CA ARG A 50 3.71 7.62 -6.96
C ARG A 50 3.73 6.30 -6.18
N ILE A 51 4.90 5.93 -5.65
CA ILE A 51 5.04 4.74 -4.83
C ILE A 51 4.72 5.13 -3.36
N PRO A 52 3.68 4.55 -2.74
CA PRO A 52 3.24 4.97 -1.41
C PRO A 52 4.21 4.46 -0.33
N VAL A 53 4.77 5.37 0.46
CA VAL A 53 5.58 5.05 1.65
C VAL A 53 4.69 5.14 2.89
N ASP A 54 4.60 4.04 3.65
CA ASP A 54 3.76 3.94 4.86
C ASP A 54 4.52 4.25 6.13
N TYR A 55 5.80 3.91 6.14
CA TYR A 55 6.64 4.03 7.32
C TYR A 55 8.03 4.50 6.91
N ILE A 56 8.59 5.39 7.72
CA ILE A 56 9.97 5.83 7.61
C ILE A 56 10.59 5.64 8.99
N ALA A 57 11.76 5.02 9.02
CA ALA A 57 12.59 4.91 10.20
C ALA A 57 13.96 5.47 9.85
N GLY A 58 14.49 6.38 10.66
CA GLY A 58 15.82 6.95 10.47
C GLY A 58 16.66 6.82 11.73
N THR A 59 17.99 6.85 11.57
CA THR A 59 18.93 6.79 12.68
C THR A 59 19.72 8.10 12.77
N SER A 60 19.72 8.76 13.93
CA SER A 60 20.38 10.06 14.14
C SER A 60 19.92 11.11 13.13
N MET A 61 20.83 11.74 12.37
CA MET A 61 20.50 12.75 11.33
C MET A 61 19.93 12.17 10.02
N GLY A 62 19.74 10.85 9.93
CA GLY A 62 19.13 10.21 8.77
C GLY A 62 17.60 10.14 8.83
N GLY A 63 16.98 10.55 9.93
CA GLY A 63 15.51 10.56 10.11
C GLY A 63 14.87 11.91 9.88
#